data_AF-A0A6N6MCL8-F1
#
_entry.id   AF-A0A6N6MCL8-F1
#
_cell.length_a   1.000
_cell.length_b   1.000
_cell.length_c   1.000
_cell.angle_alpha   90.00
_cell.angle_beta   90.00
_cell.angle_gamma   90.00
#
_symmetry.space_group_name_H-M   'P 1'
#
loop_
_entity.id
_entity.type
_entity.pdbx_description
1 polymer ?
#
loop_
_entity_poly.entity_id
_entity_poly.type
_entity_poly.pdbx_seq_one_letter_code
_entity_poly.pdbx_strand_id
1 'polypeptide(L)'
;MKHTIFFINKNPEWNQELADRRYKGEESERNLYILWEDEIDIEGEPMSFEVLEDETFTVRAEKDGSPIEIKVPETTVFRYNYADGNSTDLAVSSSIVEEIDRRRINNEEVVYVYMKAEKEIFRPYAGLYLEEEPEL
;
A
#
# COMPACT_ATOMS: atom_id res chain seq x y z
N MET A 1 -12.31 12.29 -12.95
CA MET A 1 -11.10 11.57 -13.43
C MET A 1 -11.01 10.30 -12.61
N LYS A 2 -10.78 9.11 -13.19
CA LYS A 2 -10.67 7.88 -12.37
C LYS A 2 -9.30 7.89 -11.67
N HIS A 3 -9.27 7.51 -10.40
CA HIS A 3 -8.05 7.30 -9.64
C HIS A 3 -8.02 5.85 -9.15
N THR A 4 -6.91 5.17 -9.38
CA THR A 4 -6.70 3.79 -8.92
C THR A 4 -5.32 3.71 -8.27
N ILE A 5 -5.22 2.98 -7.16
CA ILE A 5 -3.97 2.72 -6.48
C ILE A 5 -3.77 1.21 -6.33
N PHE A 6 -2.57 0.76 -6.69
CA PHE A 6 -2.13 -0.62 -6.60
C PHE A 6 -1.11 -0.75 -5.49
N PHE A 7 -1.33 -1.70 -4.58
CA PHE A 7 -0.36 -2.09 -3.57
C PHE A 7 0.23 -3.44 -3.98
N ILE A 8 1.53 -3.48 -4.26
CA ILE A 8 2.22 -4.63 -4.83
C ILE A 8 3.25 -5.12 -3.84
N ASN A 9 3.06 -6.32 -3.29
CA ASN A 9 4.05 -6.92 -2.39
C ASN A 9 5.07 -7.74 -3.18
N LYS A 10 6.31 -7.24 -3.25
CA LYS A 10 7.42 -7.96 -3.88
C LYS A 10 7.96 -9.03 -2.94
N ASN A 11 8.40 -10.14 -3.53
CA ASN A 11 9.01 -11.21 -2.78
C ASN A 11 10.40 -10.78 -2.26
N PRO A 12 10.64 -10.75 -0.93
CA PRO A 12 11.96 -10.44 -0.38
C PRO A 12 13.04 -11.44 -0.83
N GLU A 13 12.63 -12.69 -1.07
CA GLU A 13 13.50 -13.81 -1.44
C GLU A 13 13.70 -13.95 -2.97
N TRP A 14 13.25 -12.98 -3.79
CA TRP A 14 13.45 -13.02 -5.24
C TRP A 14 14.94 -13.14 -5.58
N ASN A 15 15.27 -14.15 -6.40
CA ASN A 15 16.62 -14.39 -6.86
C ASN A 15 16.71 -14.26 -8.39
N GLN A 16 17.22 -13.11 -8.85
CA GLN A 16 17.40 -12.85 -10.29
C GLN A 16 18.37 -13.83 -10.95
N GLU A 17 19.45 -14.23 -10.27
CA GLU A 17 20.45 -15.15 -10.84
C GLU A 17 19.85 -16.55 -11.10
N LEU A 18 18.95 -17.00 -10.22
CA LEU A 18 18.18 -18.22 -10.42
C LEU A 18 17.23 -18.07 -11.61
N ALA A 19 16.51 -16.95 -11.70
CA ALA A 19 15.62 -16.63 -12.80
C ALA A 19 16.36 -16.65 -14.15
N ASP A 20 17.48 -15.95 -14.27
CA ASP A 20 18.27 -15.88 -15.52
C ASP A 20 18.77 -17.27 -15.95
N ARG A 21 19.31 -18.04 -15.01
CA ARG A 21 19.94 -19.34 -15.29
C ARG A 21 18.94 -20.44 -15.61
N ARG A 22 17.75 -20.43 -15.01
CA ARG A 22 16.79 -21.55 -15.08
C ARG A 22 15.48 -21.20 -15.78
N TYR A 23 15.10 -19.93 -15.79
CA TYR A 23 13.78 -19.45 -16.20
C TYR A 23 13.85 -18.28 -17.19
N LYS A 24 15.01 -18.05 -17.84
CA LYS A 24 15.23 -16.98 -18.83
C LYS A 24 14.97 -15.56 -18.29
N GLY A 25 15.19 -15.37 -17.00
CA GLY A 25 14.97 -14.10 -16.31
C GLY A 25 13.55 -13.92 -15.78
N GLU A 26 12.66 -14.88 -16.04
CA GLU A 26 11.26 -14.85 -15.62
C GLU A 26 11.05 -15.55 -14.26
N GLU A 27 9.89 -15.28 -13.66
CA GLU A 27 9.48 -15.92 -12.42
C GLU A 27 9.13 -17.41 -12.57
N SER A 28 9.04 -18.08 -11.43
CA SER A 28 8.64 -19.49 -11.34
C SER A 28 7.93 -19.77 -10.02
N GLU A 29 7.26 -20.91 -9.91
CA GLU A 29 6.58 -21.33 -8.67
C GLU A 29 7.49 -21.32 -7.41
N ARG A 30 8.82 -21.45 -7.59
CA ARG A 30 9.79 -21.46 -6.48
C ARG A 30 10.61 -20.19 -6.35
N ASN A 31 10.34 -19.19 -7.19
CA ASN A 31 11.03 -17.91 -7.24
C ASN A 31 10.03 -16.93 -7.86
N LEU A 32 9.02 -16.53 -7.08
CA LEU A 32 8.02 -15.55 -7.50
C LEU A 32 8.61 -14.14 -7.35
N TYR A 33 8.31 -13.23 -8.28
CA TYR A 33 8.74 -11.84 -8.15
C TYR A 33 7.75 -11.02 -7.31
N ILE A 34 6.46 -11.24 -7.55
CA ILE A 34 5.35 -10.60 -6.83
C ILE A 34 4.63 -11.69 -6.03
N LEU A 35 4.39 -11.43 -4.74
CA LEU A 35 3.65 -12.33 -3.86
C LEU A 35 2.14 -12.13 -4.01
N TRP A 36 1.69 -10.88 -4.07
CA TRP A 36 0.30 -10.50 -4.28
C TRP A 36 0.19 -9.03 -4.69
N GLU A 37 -0.98 -8.69 -5.21
CA GLU A 37 -1.37 -7.34 -5.61
C GLU A 37 -2.76 -7.05 -5.05
N ASP A 38 -2.96 -5.84 -4.53
CA ASP A 38 -4.27 -5.31 -4.17
C ASP A 38 -4.55 -4.06 -5.01
N GLU A 39 -5.72 -4.02 -5.64
CA GLU A 39 -6.21 -2.88 -6.43
C GLU A 39 -7.32 -2.16 -5.66
N ILE A 40 -7.20 -0.84 -5.53
CA ILE A 40 -8.23 0.01 -4.92
C ILE A 40 -8.62 1.10 -5.90
N ASP A 41 -9.89 1.09 -6.30
CA ASP A 41 -10.52 2.19 -7.01
C ASP A 41 -10.94 3.26 -5.99
N ILE A 42 -10.46 4.49 -6.20
CA ILE A 42 -10.81 5.62 -5.34
C ILE A 42 -12.17 6.14 -5.78
N GLU A 43 -13.14 6.07 -4.87
CA GLU A 43 -14.50 6.52 -5.14
C GLU A 43 -14.58 8.05 -5.24
N GLY A 44 -15.48 8.53 -6.10
CA GLY A 44 -15.70 9.96 -6.30
C GLY A 44 -14.71 10.61 -7.27
N GLU A 45 -14.52 11.92 -7.12
CA GLU A 45 -13.61 12.72 -7.95
C GLU A 45 -12.72 13.59 -7.05
N PRO A 46 -11.55 13.08 -6.64
CA PRO A 46 -10.65 13.85 -5.79
C PRO A 46 -10.09 15.06 -6.56
N MET A 47 -9.98 16.18 -5.84
CA MET A 47 -9.42 17.43 -6.33
C MET A 47 -7.89 17.43 -6.28
N SER A 48 -7.30 16.72 -5.32
CA SER A 48 -5.86 16.54 -5.20
C SER A 48 -5.52 15.20 -4.60
N PHE A 49 -4.28 14.77 -4.85
CA PHE A 49 -3.66 13.63 -4.18
C PHE A 49 -2.27 14.01 -3.71
N GLU A 50 -1.94 13.57 -2.49
CA GLU A 50 -0.70 13.85 -1.79
C GLU A 50 -0.15 12.55 -1.17
N VAL A 51 1.18 12.43 -1.15
CA VAL A 51 1.89 11.41 -0.39
C VAL A 51 2.53 12.12 0.80
N LEU A 52 2.17 11.70 2.01
CA LEU A 52 2.67 12.25 3.26
C LEU A 52 3.54 11.19 3.93
N GLU A 53 4.84 11.44 4.03
CA GLU A 53 5.81 10.51 4.61
C GLU A 53 5.97 10.74 6.12
N ASP A 54 6.32 9.68 6.86
CA ASP A 54 6.57 9.71 8.31
C ASP A 54 5.40 10.25 9.15
N GLU A 55 4.16 10.11 8.67
CA GLU A 55 2.96 10.56 9.34
C GLU A 55 2.48 9.54 10.40
N THR A 56 1.70 10.04 11.36
CA THR A 56 0.98 9.17 12.30
C THR A 56 -0.43 8.92 11.78
N PHE A 57 -0.71 7.70 11.34
CA PHE A 57 -2.03 7.28 10.92
C PHE A 57 -2.88 6.87 12.15
N THR A 58 -4.14 7.28 12.20
CA THR A 58 -5.05 6.92 13.31
C THR A 58 -6.09 5.92 12.84
N VAL A 59 -6.02 4.70 13.39
CA VAL A 59 -7.01 3.65 13.14
C VAL A 59 -8.12 3.77 14.15
N ARG A 60 -9.36 3.82 13.68
CA ARG A 60 -10.56 3.78 14.52
C ARG A 60 -11.15 2.37 14.49
N ALA A 61 -11.34 1.77 15.65
CA ALA A 61 -11.87 0.42 15.79
C ALA A 61 -12.84 0.32 16.98
N GLU A 62 -13.42 -0.87 17.19
CA GLU A 62 -14.23 -1.19 18.35
C GLU A 62 -13.57 -2.32 19.14
N LYS A 63 -13.45 -2.16 20.46
CA LYS A 63 -12.96 -3.18 21.40
C LYS A 63 -13.94 -3.30 22.55
N ASP A 64 -14.45 -4.51 22.77
CA ASP A 64 -15.43 -4.81 23.81
C ASP A 64 -16.67 -3.88 23.81
N GLY A 65 -17.15 -3.52 22.61
CA GLY A 65 -18.31 -2.63 22.46
C GLY A 65 -18.01 -1.14 22.66
N SER A 66 -16.75 -0.75 22.82
CA SER A 66 -16.32 0.64 22.98
C SER A 66 -15.44 1.08 21.81
N PRO A 67 -15.62 2.30 21.27
CA PRO A 67 -14.74 2.83 20.24
C PRO A 67 -13.35 3.06 20.82
N ILE A 68 -12.32 2.66 20.07
CA ILE A 68 -10.91 2.90 20.37
C ILE A 68 -10.22 3.59 19.18
N GLU A 69 -9.16 4.33 19.49
CA GLU A 69 -8.27 4.93 18.49
C GLU A 69 -6.85 4.42 18.73
N ILE A 70 -6.23 3.87 17.69
CA ILE A 70 -4.87 3.34 17.73
C ILE A 70 -4.02 4.25 16.83
N LYS A 71 -2.90 4.73 17.37
CA LYS A 71 -1.95 5.56 16.62
C LYS A 71 -0.86 4.68 16.05
N VAL A 72 -0.71 4.70 14.74
CA VAL A 72 0.34 3.99 14.02
C VAL A 72 1.32 5.05 13.51
N PRO A 73 2.47 5.24 14.18
CA PRO A 73 3.49 6.18 13.73
C PRO A 73 4.22 5.63 12.49
N GLU A 74 5.03 6.49 11.86
CA GLU A 74 5.96 6.11 10.78
C GLU A 74 5.25 5.43 9.61
N THR A 75 4.19 6.09 9.13
CA THR A 75 3.41 5.65 7.99
C THR A 75 3.54 6.60 6.81
N THR A 76 3.55 6.03 5.61
CA THR A 76 3.38 6.76 4.37
C THR A 76 1.89 6.77 4.04
N VAL A 77 1.29 7.96 4.10
CA VAL A 77 -0.15 8.18 3.90
C VAL A 77 -0.40 8.69 2.49
N PHE A 78 -1.31 8.02 1.78
CA PHE A 78 -1.80 8.35 0.46
C PHE A 78 -3.15 9.04 0.62
N ARG A 79 -3.16 10.38 0.52
CA ARG A 79 -4.34 11.21 0.80
C ARG A 79 -4.97 11.73 -0.48
N TYR A 80 -6.26 11.45 -0.64
CA TYR A 80 -7.11 12.00 -1.69
C TYR A 80 -8.05 13.03 -1.07
N ASN A 81 -7.96 14.30 -1.49
CA ASN A 81 -8.81 15.37 -0.97
C ASN A 81 -9.95 15.69 -1.93
N TYR A 82 -11.16 15.92 -1.42
CA TYR A 82 -12.35 16.19 -2.22
C TYR A 82 -12.84 17.64 -2.09
N ALA A 83 -13.70 18.06 -3.01
CA ALA A 83 -14.20 19.45 -3.07
C ALA A 83 -15.06 19.85 -1.86
N ASP A 84 -15.66 18.88 -1.15
CA ASP A 84 -16.46 19.09 0.05
C ASP A 84 -15.61 19.23 1.34
N GLY A 85 -14.28 19.11 1.21
CA GLY A 85 -13.32 19.20 2.31
C GLY A 85 -13.06 17.86 3.01
N ASN A 86 -13.70 16.77 2.59
CA ASN A 86 -13.38 15.43 3.09
C ASN A 86 -12.10 14.88 2.43
N SER A 87 -11.53 13.83 3.04
CA SER A 87 -10.44 13.07 2.45
C SER A 87 -10.62 11.56 2.60
N THR A 88 -10.00 10.82 1.71
CA THR A 88 -9.78 9.38 1.82
C THR A 88 -8.28 9.18 2.00
N ASP A 89 -7.91 8.52 3.08
CA ASP A 89 -6.53 8.21 3.38
C ASP A 89 -6.32 6.69 3.36
N LEU A 90 -5.26 6.27 2.69
CA LEU A 90 -4.72 4.91 2.74
C LEU A 90 -3.31 5.02 3.34
N ALA A 91 -2.81 3.98 3.98
CA ALA A 91 -1.51 4.05 4.63
C ALA A 91 -0.72 2.75 4.56
N VAL A 92 0.60 2.90 4.51
CA VAL A 92 1.56 1.80 4.54
C VAL A 92 2.63 2.13 5.58
N SER A 93 3.11 1.16 6.37
CA SER A 93 4.31 1.37 7.20
C SER A 93 5.45 1.86 6.32
N SER A 94 6.05 3.01 6.66
CA SER A 94 7.07 3.63 5.81
C SER A 94 8.28 2.72 5.58
N SER A 95 8.61 1.86 6.55
CA SER A 95 9.70 0.89 6.49
C SER A 95 9.58 -0.14 5.36
N ILE A 96 8.37 -0.47 4.91
CA ILE A 96 8.13 -1.49 3.88
C ILE A 96 7.85 -0.90 2.50
N VAL A 97 7.76 0.42 2.37
CA VAL A 97 7.62 1.08 1.06
C VAL A 97 8.97 1.08 0.35
N GLU A 98 9.04 0.42 -0.80
CA GLU A 98 10.25 0.36 -1.62
C GLU A 98 10.25 1.43 -2.71
N GLU A 99 9.11 1.62 -3.37
CA GLU A 99 8.98 2.55 -4.49
C GLU A 99 7.52 3.00 -4.65
N ILE A 100 7.34 4.27 -5.00
CA ILE A 100 6.04 4.83 -5.39
C ILE A 100 6.18 5.35 -6.82
N ASP A 101 5.39 4.80 -7.73
CA ASP A 101 5.36 5.21 -9.13
C ASP A 101 3.97 5.74 -9.50
N ARG A 102 3.93 6.96 -10.05
CA ARG A 102 2.69 7.65 -10.38
C ARG A 102 2.60 7.85 -11.88
N ARG A 103 1.55 7.29 -12.48
CA ARG A 103 1.35 7.28 -13.92
C ARG A 103 0.02 7.91 -14.29
N ARG A 104 -0.04 8.47 -15.50
CA ARG A 104 -1.29 8.87 -16.14
C ARG A 104 -1.53 8.01 -17.36
N ILE A 105 -2.55 7.15 -17.30
CA ILE A 105 -2.85 6.16 -18.34
C ILE A 105 -4.29 6.36 -18.78
N ASN A 106 -4.54 6.56 -20.08
CA ASN A 106 -5.90 6.71 -20.62
C ASN A 106 -6.79 7.76 -19.90
N ASN A 107 -6.17 8.86 -19.42
CA ASN A 107 -6.84 9.90 -18.63
C ASN A 107 -7.31 9.45 -17.23
N GLU A 108 -6.72 8.39 -16.70
CA GLU A 108 -6.80 7.95 -15.32
C GLU A 108 -5.47 8.21 -14.63
N GLU A 109 -5.52 8.53 -13.34
CA GLU A 109 -4.33 8.60 -12.50
C GLU A 109 -4.15 7.28 -11.78
N VAL A 110 -3.01 6.65 -11.99
CA VAL A 110 -2.68 5.33 -11.43
C VAL A 110 -1.45 5.46 -10.55
N VAL A 111 -1.57 5.00 -9.30
CA VAL A 111 -0.47 4.98 -8.34
C VAL A 111 -0.07 3.53 -8.09
N TYR A 112 1.21 3.22 -8.20
CA TYR A 112 1.78 1.93 -7.82
C TYR A 112 2.61 2.12 -6.57
N VAL A 113 2.27 1.39 -5.52
CA VAL A 113 3.01 1.33 -4.25
C VAL A 113 3.65 -0.04 -4.17
N TYR A 114 4.93 -0.10 -4.45
CA TYR A 114 5.72 -1.31 -4.32
C TYR A 114 6.19 -1.44 -2.88
N MET A 115 5.82 -2.55 -2.26
CA MET A 115 6.13 -2.88 -0.89
C MET A 115 7.04 -4.11 -0.85
N LYS A 116 7.91 -4.15 0.15
CA LYS A 116 8.77 -5.29 0.41
C LYS A 116 8.98 -5.43 1.91
N ALA A 117 8.58 -6.57 2.46
CA ALA A 117 8.69 -6.86 3.89
C ALA A 117 9.33 -8.22 4.11
N GLU A 118 10.17 -8.33 5.14
CA GLU A 118 10.80 -9.60 5.56
C GLU A 118 9.79 -10.55 6.25
N LYS A 119 8.69 -9.99 6.76
CA LYS A 119 7.60 -10.70 7.42
C LYS A 119 6.31 -10.55 6.64
N GLU A 120 5.30 -11.34 7.02
CA GLU A 120 3.95 -11.17 6.49
C GLU A 120 3.40 -9.77 6.83
N ILE A 121 2.99 -9.02 5.81
CA ILE A 121 2.38 -7.70 5.97
C ILE A 121 1.01 -7.87 6.64
N PHE A 122 0.84 -7.21 7.78
CA PHE A 122 -0.43 -7.14 8.50
C PHE A 122 -1.40 -6.20 7.78
N ARG A 123 -2.59 -6.70 7.45
CA ARG A 123 -3.61 -6.00 6.64
C ARG A 123 -4.96 -5.98 7.36
N PRO A 124 -5.18 -5.07 8.31
CA PRO A 124 -6.39 -5.04 9.13
C PRO A 124 -7.65 -4.69 8.31
N TYR A 125 -7.51 -3.92 7.23
CA TYR A 125 -8.56 -3.64 6.25
C TYR A 125 -7.95 -3.12 4.94
N ALA A 126 -8.75 -3.07 3.87
CA ALA A 126 -8.31 -2.62 2.55
C ALA A 126 -7.74 -1.19 2.61
N GLY A 127 -6.50 -1.01 2.13
CA GLY A 127 -5.84 0.30 2.16
C GLY A 127 -4.99 0.59 3.40
N LEU A 128 -4.84 -0.36 4.32
CA LEU A 128 -3.89 -0.26 5.43
C LEU A 128 -2.94 -1.47 5.44
N TYR A 129 -1.65 -1.21 5.28
CA TYR A 129 -0.61 -2.24 5.15
C TYR A 129 0.53 -1.99 6.14
N LEU A 130 0.65 -2.83 7.16
CA LEU A 130 1.56 -2.60 8.27
C LEU A 130 2.62 -3.68 8.34
N GLU A 131 3.84 -3.29 8.72
CA GLU A 131 4.93 -4.24 8.97
C GLU A 131 4.60 -5.17 10.15
N GLU A 132 3.92 -4.64 11.18
CA GLU A 132 3.54 -5.37 12.38
C GLU A 132 2.13 -4.97 12.85
N GLU A 133 1.51 -5.84 13.66
CA GLU A 133 0.22 -5.55 14.28
C GLU A 133 0.38 -4.43 15.33
N PRO A 134 -0.41 -3.35 15.28
CA PRO A 134 -0.34 -2.27 16.27
C PRO A 134 -0.73 -2.74 17.68
N GLU A 135 -0.02 -2.25 18.69
CA GLU A 135 -0.38 -2.50 20.09
C GLU A 135 -1.72 -1.79 20.45
N LEU A 136 -2.60 -2.51 21.17
CA LEU A 136 -3.95 -2.08 21.57
C LEU A 136 -4.04 -1.52 22.99
#